data_AF-A0A2D5SB14-F1
#
_entry.id   AF-A0A2D5SB14-F1
#
_cell.length_a   1.000
_cell.length_b   1.000
_cell.length_c   1.000
_cell.angle_alpha   90.00
_cell.angle_beta   90.00
_cell.angle_gamma   90.00
#
_symmetry.space_group_name_H-M   'P 1'
#
loop_
_entity.id
_entity.type
_entity.pdbx_description
1 polymer ?
#
loop_
_entity_poly.entity_id
_entity_poly.type
_entity_poly.pdbx_seq_one_letter_code
_entity_poly.pdbx_strand_id
1 'polypeptide(L)' 'MTTVFTNGVFDLLHVGHVRLLQFARQQGDNLIVAINSDASVRRIKGPSRPIVSADERVEILQALRC' A
#
# COMPACT_ATOMS: atom_id res chain seq x y z
N MET A 1 -3.88 20.15 -11.44
CA MET A 1 -3.15 18.90 -11.18
C MET A 1 -3.20 18.62 -9.70
N THR A 2 -4.12 17.76 -9.28
CA THR A 2 -4.32 17.35 -7.88
C THR A 2 -3.57 16.05 -7.63
N THR A 3 -2.70 16.03 -6.61
CA THR A 3 -1.98 14.83 -6.19
C THR A 3 -2.63 14.27 -4.93
N VAL A 4 -2.99 12.99 -4.98
CA VAL A 4 -3.56 12.22 -3.87
C VAL A 4 -2.45 11.39 -3.25
N PHE A 5 -2.43 11.33 -1.93
CA PHE A 5 -1.49 10.52 -1.18
C PHE A 5 -2.25 9.54 -0.29
N THR A 6 -1.80 8.29 -0.26
CA THR A 6 -2.22 7.31 0.73
C THR A 6 -1.02 6.50 1.19
N ASN A 7 -1.13 5.92 2.38
CA ASN A 7 -0.11 5.01 2.91
C ASN A 7 -0.75 3.77 3.50
N GLY A 8 0.04 2.70 3.56
CA GLY A 8 -0.40 1.50 4.25
C GLY A 8 0.64 0.40 4.27
N VAL A 9 0.31 -0.65 5.04
CA VAL A 9 1.11 -1.86 5.08
C VAL A 9 0.93 -2.67 3.81
N PHE A 10 -0.31 -2.86 3.33
CA PHE A 10 -0.60 -3.68 2.14
C PHE A 10 -0.03 -5.11 2.19
N ASP A 11 0.14 -5.66 3.41
CA ASP A 11 0.47 -7.07 3.63
C ASP A 11 -0.75 -7.94 3.36
N LEU A 12 -0.53 -9.10 2.73
CA LEU A 12 -1.60 -9.99 2.23
C LEU A 12 -2.70 -9.20 1.49
N LEU A 13 -2.36 -8.67 0.32
CA LEU A 13 -3.27 -7.85 -0.49
C LEU A 13 -4.64 -8.52 -0.67
N HIS A 14 -5.70 -7.77 -0.38
CA HIS A 14 -7.08 -8.24 -0.50
C HIS A 14 -8.00 -7.13 -1.04
N VAL A 15 -9.24 -7.47 -1.35
CA VAL A 15 -10.22 -6.56 -1.99
C VAL A 15 -10.39 -5.21 -1.29
N GLY A 16 -10.28 -5.17 0.05
CA GLY A 16 -10.30 -3.90 0.80
C GLY A 16 -9.21 -2.91 0.38
N HIS A 17 -7.98 -3.37 0.16
CA HIS A 17 -6.89 -2.52 -0.33
C HIS A 17 -7.14 -2.04 -1.76
N VAL A 18 -7.65 -2.91 -2.63
CA VAL A 18 -7.98 -2.55 -4.01
C VAL A 18 -9.04 -1.45 -4.06
N ARG A 19 -10.12 -1.60 -3.27
CA ARG A 19 -11.18 -0.59 -3.17
C ARG A 19 -10.66 0.76 -2.64
N LEU A 20 -9.77 0.73 -1.65
CA LEU A 20 -9.10 1.93 -1.13
C LEU A 20 -8.30 2.64 -2.23
N LEU A 21 -7.47 1.91 -2.98
CA LEU A 21 -6.62 2.47 -4.02
C LEU A 21 -7.44 3.02 -5.20
N GLN A 22 -8.50 2.31 -5.61
CA GLN A 22 -9.44 2.79 -6.63
C GLN A 22 -10.16 4.06 -6.19
N PHE A 23 -10.64 4.11 -4.95
CA PHE A 23 -11.25 5.30 -4.38
C PHE A 23 -10.27 6.48 -4.38
N ALA A 24 -9.04 6.26 -3.89
CA ALA A 24 -8.00 7.29 -3.84
C ALA A 24 -7.63 7.80 -5.24
N ARG A 25 -7.51 6.90 -6.22
CA ARG A 25 -7.22 7.23 -7.61
C ARG A 25 -8.23 8.20 -8.22
N GLN A 26 -9.51 8.07 -7.85
CA GLN A 26 -10.60 8.91 -8.35
C GLN A 26 -10.56 10.33 -7.76
N GLN A 27 -9.76 10.59 -6.72
CA GLN A 27 -9.72 11.89 -6.04
C GLN A 27 -8.73 12.89 -6.68
N GLY A 28 -8.00 12.52 -7.73
CA GLY A 28 -7.04 13.42 -8.38
C GLY A 28 -6.36 12.86 -9.62
N ASP A 29 -5.39 13.62 -10.11
CA ASP A 29 -4.66 13.34 -11.34
C ASP A 29 -3.52 12.34 -11.12
N ASN A 30 -2.84 12.43 -9.97
CA ASN A 30 -1.76 11.52 -9.58
C ASN A 30 -2.08 10.86 -8.24
N LEU A 31 -1.76 9.58 -8.11
CA LEU A 31 -1.82 8.85 -6.84
C LEU A 31 -0.42 8.43 -6.43
N ILE A 32 0.00 8.86 -5.24
CA ILE A 32 1.22 8.41 -4.57
C ILE A 32 0.81 7.43 -3.47
N VAL A 33 1.35 6.22 -3.51
CA VAL A 33 1.11 5.17 -2.52
C VAL A 33 2.41 4.92 -1.76
N ALA A 34 2.46 5.32 -0.49
CA ALA A 34 3.59 5.03 0.39
C ALA A 34 3.40 3.68 1.09
N ILE A 35 4.47 2.89 1.14
CA ILE A 35 4.44 1.54 1.69
C ILE A 35 5.31 1.51 2.95
N ASN A 36 4.76 1.00 4.06
CA ASN A 36 5.55 0.90 5.30
C ASN A 36 6.70 -0.10 5.15
N SER A 37 7.88 0.24 5.69
CA SER A 37 9.01 -0.68 5.79
C SER A 37 8.71 -1.83 6.76
N ASP A 38 9.36 -2.98 6.56
CA ASP A 38 9.13 -4.14 7.42
C ASP A 38 9.51 -3.86 8.89
N ALA A 39 10.53 -3.04 9.13
CA ALA A 39 10.91 -2.62 10.47
C ALA A 39 9.82 -1.78 11.15
N SER A 40 9.16 -0.88 10.41
CA SER A 40 8.04 -0.09 10.91
C SER A 40 6.84 -0.98 11.24
N VAL A 41 6.52 -1.92 10.34
CA VAL A 41 5.41 -2.86 10.54
C VAL A 41 5.65 -3.78 11.73
N ARG A 42 6.85 -4.34 11.89
CA ARG A 42 7.24 -5.15 13.06
C ARG A 42 7.04 -4.40 14.38
N ARG A 43 7.39 -3.12 14.41
CA ARG A 43 7.24 -2.27 15.60
C ARG A 43 5.76 -2.07 15.99
N ILE A 44 4.88 -1.96 15.00
CA ILE A 44 3.45 -1.65 15.21
C ILE A 44 2.63 -2.93 15.43
N LYS A 45 2.90 -4.00 14.66
CA LYS A 45 2.07 -5.20 14.58
C LYS A 45 2.72 -6.44 15.21
N GLY A 46 3.94 -6.32 15.72
CA GLY A 46 4.70 -7.41 16.32
C GLY A 46 5.63 -8.13 15.34
N PRO A 47 6.54 -8.97 15.86
CA PRO A 47 7.66 -9.53 15.10
C PRO A 47 7.25 -10.48 13.97
N SER A 48 6.03 -11.04 14.02
CA SER A 48 5.49 -11.94 12.99
C SER A 48 4.92 -11.21 11.77
N ARG A 49 5.02 -9.88 11.70
CA ARG A 49 4.50 -9.06 10.60
C ARG A 49 5.57 -8.11 10.06
N PRO A 50 5.57 -7.80 8.75
CA PRO A 50 4.64 -8.29 7.73
C PRO A 50 4.97 -9.73 7.30
N ILE A 51 4.02 -10.40 6.66
CA ILE A 51 4.25 -11.72 6.05
C ILE A 51 5.01 -11.57 4.74
N VAL A 52 4.62 -10.59 3.92
CA VAL A 52 5.24 -10.27 2.64
C VAL A 52 6.20 -9.09 2.83
N SER A 53 7.41 -9.18 2.28
CA SER A 53 8.43 -8.13 2.41
C SER A 53 8.00 -6.81 1.78
N ALA A 54 8.63 -5.70 2.16
CA ALA A 54 8.33 -4.39 1.58
C ALA A 54 8.50 -4.37 0.06
N ASP A 55 9.55 -4.99 -0.45
CA ASP A 55 9.87 -5.00 -1.87
C ASP A 55 8.83 -5.80 -2.67
N GLU A 56 8.44 -6.98 -2.19
CA GLU A 56 7.37 -7.77 -2.82
C GLU A 56 6.02 -7.04 -2.78
N ARG A 57 5.71 -6.34 -1.67
CA ARG A 57 4.49 -5.53 -1.57
C ARG A 57 4.49 -4.37 -2.57
N VAL A 58 5.64 -3.74 -2.81
CA VAL A 58 5.81 -2.72 -3.85
C VAL A 58 5.53 -3.31 -5.23
N GLU A 59 6.14 -4.45 -5.55
CA GLU A 59 5.99 -5.12 -6.85
C GLU A 59 4.52 -5.50 -7.13
N ILE A 60 3.85 -6.09 -6.13
CA ILE A 60 2.43 -6.44 -6.21
C ILE A 60 1.57 -5.18 -6.46
N LEU A 61 1.83 -4.08 -5.75
CA LEU A 61 1.07 -2.84 -5.92
C LEU A 61 1.34 -2.18 -7.27
N GLN A 62 2.56 -2.24 -7.79
CA GLN A 62 2.89 -1.74 -9.13
C GLN A 62 2.15 -2.50 -10.24
N ALA A 63 1.85 -3.79 -10.03
CA ALA A 63 1.06 -4.57 -10.97
C ALA A 63 -0.43 -4.16 -10.99
N LEU A 64 -0.92 -3.50 -9.94
CA LEU A 64 -2.28 -2.97 -9.91
C LEU A 64 -2.35 -1.67 -10.72
N ARG A 65 -2.99 -1.73 -11.89
CA ARG A 65 -3.29 -0.54 -12.72
C ARG A 65 -4.43 0.29 -12.10
N CYS A 66 -4.17 0.90 -10.95
CA CYS A 66 -5.08 1.82 -10.28
C CYS A 66 -4.94 3.21 -10.88
#